data_AF-A0A1F3DSD0-F1
#
_entry.id   AF-A0A1F3DSD0-F1
#
_cell.length_a   1.000
_cell.length_b   1.000
_cell.length_c   1.000
_cell.angle_alpha   90.00
_cell.angle_beta   90.00
_cell.angle_gamma   90.00
#
_symmetry.space_group_name_H-M   'P 1'
#
loop_
_entity.id
_entity.type
_entity.pdbx_description
1 polymer ?
#
loop_
_entity_poly.entity_id
_entity_poly.type
_entity_poly.pdbx_seq_one_letter_code
_entity_poly.pdbx_strand_id
1 'polypeptide(L)'
;MKTLTVILIIIPIYIIISFFCFSTDENSTDLEYNKEFNSKYNVFSIPIPDKLDFAGENVPLKLFDVRESLDRELHVNTYWQSQTMFYLKKANRYFPIMEPILKRNNIPDDFKYLAVIESGLSNVTSPSGAKGVWQFLPNTAKEFGLEVNDEVDERYHLEKSTQAACKYLNEAYKIFKNWTLVAASYNVGMTSLTNSLKNQRVDNYYDLLLNEETARYPYRIISIKLIMSQPNNYGFHFRKKDLYSNIPSDIVKIDSSIQDLTNFAFLNKINYKILKLFNPWLRQNILTNKDKKTYEIKIPKEGFREIIINEIEYNEIFSPEENKTIISDSISNIENIQN
;
A
#
# COMPACT_ATOMS: atom_id res chain seq x y z
N MET A 1 -28.71 25.66 -74.66
CA MET A 1 -27.23 25.52 -74.69
C MET A 1 -26.54 26.22 -73.53
N LYS A 2 -26.79 27.51 -73.23
CA LYS A 2 -26.09 28.24 -72.16
C LYS A 2 -26.20 27.61 -70.75
N THR A 3 -27.34 27.03 -70.39
CA THR A 3 -27.54 26.37 -69.09
C THR A 3 -26.76 25.06 -68.94
N LEU A 4 -26.61 24.30 -70.04
CA LEU A 4 -25.85 23.05 -70.04
C LEU A 4 -24.35 23.31 -69.87
N THR A 5 -23.84 24.41 -70.45
CA THR A 5 -22.44 24.81 -70.34
C THR A 5 -22.06 25.24 -68.92
N VAL A 6 -22.97 25.87 -68.18
CA VAL A 6 -22.73 26.29 -66.79
C VAL A 6 -22.66 25.08 -65.85
N ILE A 7 -23.52 24.08 -66.05
CA ILE A 7 -23.52 22.84 -65.24
C ILE A 7 -22.23 22.03 -65.45
N LEU A 8 -21.72 21.98 -66.68
CA LEU A 8 -20.46 21.31 -67.03
C LEU A 8 -19.22 21.93 -66.37
N ILE A 9 -19.29 23.20 -65.93
CA ILE A 9 -18.19 23.88 -65.23
C ILE A 9 -18.32 23.71 -63.70
N ILE A 10 -19.54 23.74 -63.17
CA ILE A 10 -19.77 23.68 -61.72
C ILE A 10 -19.46 22.29 -61.14
N ILE A 11 -19.80 21.21 -61.86
CA ILE A 11 -19.56 19.84 -61.39
C ILE A 11 -18.06 19.55 -61.15
N PRO A 12 -17.14 19.80 -62.10
CA PRO A 12 -15.72 19.57 -61.86
C PRO A 12 -15.15 20.49 -60.76
N ILE A 13 -15.63 21.73 -60.63
CA ILE A 13 -15.24 22.61 -59.52
C ILE A 13 -15.70 22.02 -58.18
N TYR A 14 -16.93 21.52 -58.09
CA TYR A 14 -17.43 20.86 -56.89
C TYR A 14 -16.64 19.59 -56.54
N ILE A 15 -16.28 18.79 -57.55
CA ILE A 15 -15.44 17.59 -57.38
C ILE A 15 -14.02 17.96 -56.92
N ILE A 16 -13.43 19.02 -57.45
CA ILE A 16 -12.12 19.51 -57.02
C ILE A 16 -12.19 20.00 -55.58
N ILE A 17 -13.18 20.82 -55.23
CA ILE A 17 -13.38 21.31 -53.86
C ILE A 17 -13.63 20.14 -52.90
N SER A 18 -14.42 19.14 -53.29
CA SER A 18 -14.65 17.97 -52.43
C SER A 18 -13.37 17.13 -52.25
N PHE A 19 -12.55 16.95 -53.29
CA PHE A 19 -11.24 16.27 -53.18
C PHE A 19 -10.28 17.01 -52.23
N PHE A 20 -10.28 18.34 -52.23
CA PHE A 20 -9.43 19.14 -51.33
C PHE A 20 -9.98 19.28 -49.91
N CYS A 21 -11.30 19.22 -49.70
CA CYS A 21 -11.90 19.27 -48.35
C CYS A 21 -11.61 18.01 -47.51
N PHE A 22 -11.34 16.86 -48.14
CA PHE A 22 -11.00 15.62 -47.44
C PHE A 22 -9.50 15.35 -47.32
N SER A 23 -8.65 16.20 -47.90
CA SER A 23 -7.20 16.16 -47.71
C SER A 23 -6.82 16.85 -46.40
N THR A 24 -7.19 16.25 -45.27
CA THR A 24 -6.60 16.65 -43.98
C THR A 24 -5.24 15.99 -43.84
N ASP A 25 -4.19 16.79 -43.66
CA ASP A 25 -2.84 16.30 -43.45
C ASP A 25 -2.74 15.79 -42.01
N GLU A 26 -2.72 14.48 -41.80
CA GLU A 26 -2.62 13.82 -40.49
C GLU A 26 -1.43 14.36 -39.66
N ASN A 27 -0.38 14.84 -40.34
CA ASN A 27 0.77 15.48 -39.70
C ASN A 27 0.43 16.83 -39.03
N SER A 28 -0.57 17.57 -39.53
CA SER A 28 -0.99 18.85 -38.96
C SER A 28 -1.78 18.66 -37.66
N THR A 29 -2.60 17.61 -37.59
CA THR A 29 -3.36 17.24 -36.39
C THR A 29 -2.45 16.73 -35.29
N ASP A 30 -1.42 15.95 -35.63
CA ASP A 30 -0.43 15.48 -34.66
C ASP A 30 0.43 16.62 -34.12
N LEU A 31 0.78 17.60 -34.95
CA LEU A 31 1.57 18.76 -34.51
C LEU A 31 0.78 19.67 -33.55
N GLU A 32 -0.50 19.89 -33.82
CA GLU A 32 -1.40 20.63 -32.93
C GLU A 32 -1.66 19.87 -31.62
N TYR A 33 -1.94 18.56 -31.71
CA TYR A 33 -2.07 17.68 -30.56
C TYR A 33 -0.81 17.70 -29.68
N ASN A 34 0.38 17.58 -30.27
CA ASN A 34 1.65 17.64 -29.55
C ASN A 34 1.88 18.99 -28.87
N LYS A 35 1.51 20.10 -29.51
CA LYS A 35 1.57 21.44 -28.88
C LYS A 35 0.64 21.52 -27.68
N GLU A 36 -0.59 21.04 -27.80
CA GLU A 36 -1.56 21.03 -26.71
C GLU A 36 -1.09 20.12 -25.56
N PHE A 37 -0.64 18.91 -25.86
CA PHE A 37 -0.09 17.96 -24.89
C PHE A 37 1.07 18.57 -24.11
N ASN A 38 2.09 19.11 -24.79
CA ASN A 38 3.25 19.72 -24.14
C ASN A 38 2.90 20.99 -23.35
N SER A 39 1.87 21.73 -23.77
CA SER A 39 1.42 22.92 -23.00
C SER A 39 0.76 22.55 -21.67
N LYS A 40 0.10 21.39 -21.62
CA LYS A 40 -0.68 20.93 -20.45
C LYS A 40 0.10 19.99 -19.54
N TYR A 41 1.00 19.17 -20.09
CA TYR A 41 1.79 18.19 -19.36
C TYR A 41 3.28 18.57 -19.39
N ASN A 42 3.81 19.00 -18.25
CA ASN A 42 5.20 19.40 -18.10
C ASN A 42 5.88 18.58 -17.00
N VAL A 43 7.14 18.21 -17.26
CA VAL A 43 8.02 17.47 -16.33
C VAL A 43 9.13 18.43 -15.93
N PHE A 44 9.29 18.67 -14.63
CA PHE A 44 10.29 19.56 -14.05
C PHE A 44 11.32 18.78 -13.24
N SER A 45 12.55 19.32 -13.13
CA SER A 45 13.48 18.80 -12.13
C SER A 45 12.94 19.11 -10.73
N ILE A 46 13.02 18.14 -9.83
CA ILE A 46 12.50 18.27 -8.46
C ILE A 46 13.56 18.95 -7.59
N PRO A 47 13.23 20.06 -6.90
CA PRO A 47 14.20 20.73 -6.04
C PRO A 47 14.55 19.86 -4.83
N ILE A 48 15.85 19.71 -4.58
CA ILE A 48 16.38 19.06 -3.38
C ILE A 48 16.48 20.11 -2.28
N PRO A 49 15.97 19.85 -1.06
CA PRO A 49 16.06 20.80 0.04
C PRO A 49 17.52 21.03 0.47
N ASP A 50 17.85 22.24 0.93
CA ASP A 50 19.21 22.58 1.38
C ASP A 50 19.65 21.82 2.64
N LYS A 51 18.68 21.45 3.49
CA LYS A 51 18.87 20.71 4.73
C LYS A 51 17.83 19.61 4.83
N LEU A 52 18.26 18.46 5.32
CA LEU A 52 17.41 17.29 5.44
C LEU A 52 17.92 16.39 6.56
N ASP A 53 16.97 15.79 7.28
CA ASP A 53 17.24 14.77 8.26
C ASP A 53 16.47 13.48 7.96
N PHE A 54 16.97 12.38 8.48
CA PHE A 54 16.27 11.10 8.56
C PHE A 54 16.37 10.60 10.00
N ALA A 55 15.21 10.44 10.65
CA ALA A 55 15.11 10.00 12.03
C ALA A 55 15.95 10.85 13.02
N GLY A 56 16.04 12.16 12.77
CA GLY A 56 16.85 13.10 13.55
C GLY A 56 18.35 13.12 13.21
N GLU A 57 18.79 12.34 12.22
CA GLU A 57 20.18 12.31 11.75
C GLU A 57 20.33 13.15 10.48
N ASN A 58 21.39 13.96 10.41
CA ASN A 58 21.64 14.81 9.26
C ASN A 58 22.00 13.98 8.01
N VAL A 59 21.30 14.25 6.90
CA VAL A 59 21.67 13.72 5.58
C VAL A 59 22.71 14.66 4.96
N PRO A 60 23.95 14.21 4.64
CA PRO A 60 25.04 15.08 4.22
C PRO A 60 24.95 15.47 2.73
N LEU A 61 23.96 16.29 2.38
CA LEU A 61 23.66 16.72 0.99
C LEU A 61 24.77 17.54 0.29
N LYS A 62 25.86 17.86 1.00
CA LYS A 62 27.06 18.46 0.39
C LYS A 62 27.89 17.45 -0.39
N LEU A 63 27.74 16.16 -0.08
CA LEU A 63 28.38 15.07 -0.83
C LEU A 63 27.60 14.86 -2.14
N PHE A 64 28.30 14.85 -3.27
CA PHE A 64 27.67 14.85 -4.60
C PHE A 64 26.87 13.56 -4.83
N ASP A 65 27.41 12.42 -4.42
CA ASP A 65 26.84 11.08 -4.52
C ASP A 65 25.59 10.90 -3.66
N VAL A 66 25.59 11.47 -2.45
CA VAL A 66 24.41 11.51 -1.57
C VAL A 66 23.30 12.36 -2.21
N ARG A 67 23.68 13.52 -2.76
CA ARG A 67 22.74 14.43 -3.42
C ARG A 67 22.13 13.79 -4.67
N GLU A 68 22.95 13.20 -5.53
CA GLU A 68 22.52 12.52 -6.77
C GLU A 68 21.68 11.28 -6.47
N SER A 69 22.00 10.52 -5.41
CA SER A 69 21.20 9.36 -4.98
C SER A 69 19.80 9.78 -4.51
N LEU A 70 19.70 10.85 -3.72
CA LEU A 70 18.40 11.40 -3.31
C LEU A 70 17.63 11.97 -4.50
N ASP A 71 18.31 12.72 -5.37
CA ASP A 71 17.74 13.31 -6.59
C ASP A 71 17.06 12.24 -7.44
N ARG A 72 17.78 11.15 -7.69
CA ARG A 72 17.30 10.00 -8.44
C ARG A 72 16.01 9.43 -7.84
N GLU A 73 15.98 9.18 -6.53
CA GLU A 73 14.80 8.60 -5.88
C GLU A 73 13.62 9.58 -5.80
N LEU A 74 13.86 10.88 -5.68
CA LEU A 74 12.79 11.90 -5.77
C LEU A 74 12.14 11.90 -7.15
N HIS A 75 12.93 11.86 -8.22
CA HIS A 75 12.40 11.82 -9.59
C HIS A 75 11.62 10.53 -9.85
N VAL A 76 12.16 9.37 -9.46
CA VAL A 76 11.48 8.07 -9.62
C VAL A 76 10.11 8.09 -8.94
N ASN A 77 10.03 8.53 -7.68
CA ASN A 77 8.78 8.47 -6.92
C ASN A 77 7.80 9.61 -7.25
N THR A 78 8.28 10.72 -7.81
CA THR A 78 7.42 11.80 -8.30
C THR A 78 6.81 11.46 -9.65
N TYR A 79 7.57 10.89 -10.57
CA TYR A 79 7.10 10.59 -11.93
C TYR A 79 6.45 9.21 -12.08
N TRP A 80 6.56 8.33 -11.09
CA TRP A 80 5.71 7.15 -10.98
C TRP A 80 4.40 7.45 -10.21
N GLN A 81 3.64 8.42 -10.74
CA GLN A 81 2.55 9.08 -10.02
C GLN A 81 1.44 8.14 -9.54
N SER A 82 1.08 7.13 -10.33
CA SER A 82 0.00 6.18 -9.96
C SER A 82 0.33 5.43 -8.67
N GLN A 83 1.57 4.98 -8.52
CA GLN A 83 2.02 4.19 -7.39
C GLN A 83 2.04 5.05 -6.11
N THR A 84 2.68 6.22 -6.17
CA THR A 84 2.76 7.18 -5.05
C THR A 84 1.38 7.69 -4.64
N MET A 85 0.47 7.88 -5.59
CA MET A 85 -0.92 8.22 -5.30
C MET A 85 -1.62 7.14 -4.44
N PHE A 86 -1.40 5.86 -4.72
CA PHE A 86 -1.95 4.80 -3.87
C PHE A 86 -1.27 4.72 -2.50
N TYR A 87 0.03 5.02 -2.40
CA TYR A 87 0.71 5.11 -1.10
C TYR A 87 0.06 6.18 -0.22
N LEU A 88 -0.16 7.39 -0.75
CA LEU A 88 -0.82 8.49 -0.05
C LEU A 88 -2.24 8.14 0.40
N LYS A 89 -3.04 7.51 -0.47
CA LYS A 89 -4.39 7.05 -0.12
C LYS A 89 -4.39 6.03 1.01
N LYS A 90 -3.50 5.03 0.95
CA LYS A 90 -3.38 3.97 1.96
C LYS A 90 -2.79 4.47 3.28
N ALA A 91 -1.86 5.41 3.23
CA ALA A 91 -1.24 6.00 4.41
C ALA A 91 -2.28 6.62 5.35
N ASN A 92 -3.28 7.32 4.79
CA ASN A 92 -4.39 7.88 5.56
C ASN A 92 -5.18 6.82 6.37
N ARG A 93 -5.19 5.55 5.92
CA ARG A 93 -5.81 4.43 6.64
C ARG A 93 -4.85 3.78 7.65
N TYR A 94 -3.60 3.54 7.25
CA TYR A 94 -2.71 2.66 8.00
C TYR A 94 -1.77 3.38 8.97
N PHE A 95 -1.32 4.60 8.66
CA PHE A 95 -0.44 5.37 9.55
C PHE A 95 -1.07 5.62 10.93
N PRO A 96 -2.36 5.98 11.07
CA PRO A 96 -2.98 6.14 12.39
C PRO A 96 -2.92 4.90 13.29
N ILE A 97 -2.73 3.70 12.72
CA ILE A 97 -2.56 2.44 13.45
C ILE A 97 -1.07 2.22 13.78
N MET A 98 -0.17 2.52 12.85
CA MET A 98 1.26 2.26 12.98
C MET A 98 1.97 3.28 13.87
N GLU A 99 1.68 4.56 13.71
CA GLU A 99 2.37 5.67 14.41
C GLU A 99 2.32 5.53 15.94
N PRO A 100 1.18 5.20 16.58
CA PRO A 100 1.17 4.96 18.03
C PRO A 100 2.03 3.77 18.46
N ILE A 101 2.15 2.74 17.59
CA ILE A 101 2.98 1.56 17.84
C ILE A 101 4.46 1.91 17.73
N LEU A 102 4.86 2.67 16.71
CA LEU A 102 6.24 3.15 16.58
C LEU A 102 6.62 4.02 17.78
N LYS A 103 5.77 4.99 18.12
CA LYS A 103 5.97 5.91 19.24
C LYS A 103 6.15 5.20 20.58
N ARG A 104 5.26 4.26 20.94
CA ARG A 104 5.37 3.53 22.23
C ARG A 104 6.59 2.60 22.30
N ASN A 105 7.20 2.27 21.17
CA ASN A 105 8.43 1.49 21.09
C ASN A 105 9.69 2.36 20.89
N ASN A 106 9.57 3.69 21.01
CA ASN A 106 10.65 4.66 20.80
C ASN A 106 11.31 4.57 19.41
N ILE A 107 10.54 4.17 18.39
CA ILE A 107 10.99 4.20 17.01
C ILE A 107 10.68 5.57 16.40
N PRO A 108 11.65 6.22 15.71
CA PRO A 108 11.40 7.46 15.00
C PRO A 108 10.25 7.33 14.00
N ASP A 109 9.40 8.34 13.93
CA ASP A 109 8.19 8.32 13.10
C ASP A 109 8.49 8.10 11.60
N ASP A 110 9.66 8.55 11.14
CA ASP A 110 10.16 8.37 9.78
C ASP A 110 10.20 6.89 9.33
N PHE A 111 10.30 5.93 10.25
CA PHE A 111 10.30 4.50 9.89
C PHE A 111 8.95 4.00 9.38
N LYS A 112 7.85 4.76 9.49
CA LYS A 112 6.60 4.41 8.80
C LYS A 112 6.76 4.41 7.28
N TYR A 113 7.66 5.22 6.73
CA TYR A 113 7.95 5.27 5.30
C TYR A 113 8.76 4.05 4.83
N LEU A 114 9.45 3.35 5.74
CA LEU A 114 10.06 2.05 5.45
C LEU A 114 8.98 1.05 5.00
N ALA A 115 7.87 0.94 5.73
CA ALA A 115 6.76 0.06 5.36
C ALA A 115 6.11 0.45 4.02
N VAL A 116 6.18 1.73 3.63
CA VAL A 116 5.70 2.19 2.32
C VAL A 116 6.60 1.65 1.21
N ILE A 117 7.92 1.74 1.33
CA ILE A 117 8.83 1.25 0.27
C ILE A 117 8.87 -0.27 0.18
N GLU A 118 8.55 -0.98 1.27
CA GLU A 118 8.51 -2.44 1.32
C GLU A 118 7.30 -3.02 0.58
N SER A 119 6.11 -2.45 0.81
CA SER A 119 4.86 -3.07 0.37
C SER A 119 3.82 -2.12 -0.20
N GLY A 120 4.06 -0.81 -0.14
CA GLY A 120 3.03 0.18 -0.39
C GLY A 120 1.87 0.11 0.60
N LEU A 121 2.17 -0.27 1.85
CA LEU A 121 1.18 -0.50 2.90
C LEU A 121 0.16 -1.55 2.48
N SER A 122 0.63 -2.68 1.96
CA SER A 122 -0.22 -3.75 1.46
C SER A 122 0.28 -5.12 1.83
N ASN A 123 -0.66 -6.06 1.89
CA ASN A 123 -0.38 -7.45 2.19
C ASN A 123 0.04 -8.19 0.92
N VAL A 124 1.31 -8.05 0.53
CA VAL A 124 1.91 -8.66 -0.66
C VAL A 124 2.92 -9.74 -0.28
N THR A 125 3.24 -10.62 -1.24
CA THR A 125 4.28 -11.63 -1.10
C THR A 125 5.38 -11.36 -2.12
N SER A 126 6.64 -11.25 -1.67
CA SER A 126 7.79 -11.11 -2.57
C SER A 126 8.15 -12.45 -3.22
N PRO A 127 8.93 -12.44 -4.32
CA PRO A 127 9.52 -13.66 -4.88
C PRO A 127 10.38 -14.45 -3.89
N SER A 128 11.02 -13.77 -2.93
CA SER A 128 11.82 -14.38 -1.86
C SER A 128 11.00 -14.91 -0.68
N GLY A 129 9.66 -14.78 -0.72
CA GLY A 129 8.76 -15.27 0.32
C GLY A 129 8.58 -14.34 1.53
N ALA A 130 9.05 -13.10 1.42
CA ALA A 130 8.73 -12.03 2.36
C ALA A 130 7.24 -11.66 2.24
N LYS A 131 6.56 -11.40 3.36
CA LYS A 131 5.10 -11.19 3.35
C LYS A 131 4.65 -10.02 4.21
N GLY A 132 3.49 -9.48 3.83
CA GLY A 132 2.76 -8.49 4.61
C GLY A 132 3.29 -7.07 4.45
N VAL A 133 2.78 -6.16 5.28
CA VAL A 133 3.10 -4.72 5.18
C VAL A 133 4.59 -4.45 5.40
N TRP A 134 5.22 -5.20 6.30
CA TRP A 134 6.62 -5.05 6.68
C TRP A 134 7.58 -6.01 5.98
N GLN A 135 7.08 -6.79 5.00
CA GLN A 135 7.86 -7.74 4.20
C GLN A 135 8.80 -8.63 5.02
N PHE A 136 8.28 -9.30 6.05
CA PHE A 136 9.10 -10.24 6.82
C PHE A 136 9.27 -11.57 6.11
N LEU A 137 10.51 -12.06 6.04
CA LEU A 137 10.80 -13.48 5.80
C LEU A 137 10.25 -14.34 6.95
N PRO A 138 9.86 -15.61 6.69
CA PRO A 138 9.16 -16.42 7.68
C PRO A 138 10.01 -16.70 8.94
N ASN A 139 11.31 -16.95 8.78
CA ASN A 139 12.21 -17.21 9.91
C ASN A 139 12.41 -15.94 10.76
N THR A 140 12.66 -14.80 10.10
CA THR A 140 12.78 -13.50 10.74
C THR A 140 11.49 -13.11 11.48
N ALA A 141 10.32 -13.35 10.88
CA ALA A 141 9.04 -13.11 11.53
C ALA A 141 8.92 -13.86 12.86
N LYS A 142 9.27 -15.16 12.86
CA LYS A 142 9.26 -16.01 14.07
C LYS A 142 10.24 -15.53 15.12
N GLU A 143 11.45 -15.14 14.71
CA GLU A 143 12.48 -14.57 15.59
C GLU A 143 11.97 -13.34 16.35
N PHE A 144 11.19 -12.48 15.69
CA PHE A 144 10.58 -11.30 16.31
C PHE A 144 9.19 -11.56 16.94
N GLY A 145 8.82 -12.83 17.09
CA GLY A 145 7.67 -13.30 17.87
C GLY A 145 6.34 -13.26 17.13
N LEU A 146 6.35 -13.31 15.80
CA LEU A 146 5.15 -13.54 14.99
C LEU A 146 4.89 -15.04 14.87
N GLU A 147 3.62 -15.42 14.96
CA GLU A 147 3.17 -16.76 14.60
C GLU A 147 3.11 -16.91 13.08
N VAL A 148 3.76 -17.95 12.56
CA VAL A 148 3.79 -18.27 11.13
C VAL A 148 3.70 -19.79 10.95
N ASN A 149 2.51 -20.25 10.57
CA ASN A 149 2.17 -21.61 10.19
C ASN A 149 1.13 -21.59 9.05
N ASP A 150 0.59 -22.75 8.68
CA ASP A 150 -0.30 -22.89 7.53
C ASP A 150 -1.68 -22.23 7.74
N GLU A 151 -2.15 -22.16 8.99
CA GLU A 151 -3.46 -21.61 9.37
C GLU A 151 -3.36 -20.12 9.79
N VAL A 152 -2.24 -19.72 10.41
CA VAL A 152 -1.99 -18.41 10.97
C VAL A 152 -0.66 -17.87 10.45
N ASP A 153 -0.70 -16.71 9.77
CA ASP A 153 0.49 -16.00 9.31
C ASP A 153 0.40 -14.53 9.72
N GLU A 154 0.89 -14.22 10.93
CA GLU A 154 0.81 -12.89 11.55
C GLU A 154 1.67 -11.83 10.85
N ARG A 155 2.46 -12.20 9.83
CA ARG A 155 3.07 -11.22 8.93
C ARG A 155 2.03 -10.37 8.20
N TYR A 156 0.84 -10.94 7.96
CA TYR A 156 -0.30 -10.24 7.38
C TYR A 156 -1.10 -9.42 8.40
N HIS A 157 -0.81 -9.54 9.69
CA HIS A 157 -1.47 -8.79 10.75
C HIS A 157 -0.75 -7.48 10.98
N LEU A 158 -1.37 -6.34 10.64
CA LEU A 158 -0.72 -5.02 10.65
C LEU A 158 -0.13 -4.66 12.02
N GLU A 159 -0.90 -4.74 13.09
CA GLU A 159 -0.44 -4.33 14.42
C GLU A 159 0.69 -5.22 14.94
N LYS A 160 0.54 -6.54 14.80
CA LYS A 160 1.55 -7.51 15.24
C LYS A 160 2.83 -7.39 14.41
N SER A 161 2.72 -7.30 13.09
CA SER A 161 3.90 -7.11 12.22
C SER A 161 4.59 -5.76 12.46
N THR A 162 3.84 -4.69 12.75
CA THR A 162 4.42 -3.39 13.17
C THR A 162 5.16 -3.52 14.49
N GLN A 163 4.61 -4.25 15.46
CA GLN A 163 5.29 -4.53 16.72
C GLN A 163 6.56 -5.36 16.50
N ALA A 164 6.56 -6.33 15.59
CA ALA A 164 7.74 -7.11 15.23
C ALA A 164 8.80 -6.25 14.53
N ALA A 165 8.41 -5.35 13.63
CA ALA A 165 9.29 -4.35 13.01
C ALA A 165 9.95 -3.46 14.07
N CYS A 166 9.19 -2.99 15.07
CA CYS A 166 9.76 -2.22 16.17
C CYS A 166 10.83 -3.01 16.94
N LYS A 167 10.63 -4.31 17.16
CA LYS A 167 11.64 -5.15 17.82
C LYS A 167 12.90 -5.26 16.98
N TYR A 168 12.77 -5.56 15.68
CA TYR A 168 13.89 -5.59 14.74
C TYR A 168 14.68 -4.26 14.78
N LEU A 169 13.98 -3.14 14.62
CA LEU A 169 14.60 -1.82 14.55
C LEU A 169 15.35 -1.46 15.84
N ASN A 170 14.80 -1.83 16.99
CA ASN A 170 15.48 -1.65 18.28
C ASN A 170 16.71 -2.54 18.42
N GLU A 171 16.68 -3.81 18.00
CA GLU A 171 17.87 -4.67 17.99
C GLU A 171 18.96 -4.12 17.06
N ALA A 172 18.58 -3.69 15.86
CA ALA A 172 19.51 -3.05 14.93
C ALA A 172 20.09 -1.75 15.54
N TYR A 173 19.28 -0.93 16.20
CA TYR A 173 19.76 0.30 16.83
C TYR A 173 20.70 0.03 18.01
N LYS A 174 20.53 -1.08 18.75
CA LYS A 174 21.50 -1.49 19.78
C LYS A 174 22.88 -1.76 19.19
N ILE A 175 22.94 -2.30 17.97
CA ILE A 175 24.19 -2.61 17.26
C ILE A 175 24.80 -1.35 16.65
N PHE A 176 24.03 -0.62 15.83
CA PHE A 176 24.57 0.46 15.00
C PHE A 176 24.58 1.82 15.66
N LYS A 177 23.67 2.08 16.62
CA LYS A 177 23.47 3.41 17.24
C LYS A 177 23.28 4.55 16.22
N ASN A 178 22.86 4.21 15.01
CA ASN A 178 22.64 5.12 13.89
C ASN A 178 21.43 4.63 13.09
N TRP A 179 20.40 5.45 12.98
CA TRP A 179 19.13 5.13 12.33
C TRP A 179 19.27 4.92 10.82
N THR A 180 20.21 5.61 10.18
CA THR A 180 20.48 5.43 8.75
C THR A 180 21.03 4.02 8.47
N LEU A 181 21.97 3.55 9.30
CA LEU A 181 22.46 2.16 9.26
C LEU A 181 21.37 1.15 9.64
N VAL A 182 20.50 1.47 10.61
CA VAL A 182 19.34 0.62 10.96
C VAL A 182 18.40 0.44 9.76
N ALA A 183 18.13 1.52 9.02
CA ALA A 183 17.31 1.42 7.81
C ALA A 183 18.01 0.57 6.74
N ALA A 184 19.31 0.79 6.49
CA ALA A 184 20.06 -0.03 5.55
C ALA A 184 20.09 -1.52 5.94
N SER A 185 20.18 -1.83 7.25
CA SER A 185 20.21 -3.20 7.74
C SER A 185 18.90 -3.93 7.50
N TYR A 186 17.77 -3.22 7.45
CA TYR A 186 16.46 -3.83 7.20
C TYR A 186 16.44 -4.57 5.85
N ASN A 187 17.10 -4.01 4.83
CA ASN A 187 17.21 -4.63 3.50
C ASN A 187 18.25 -5.76 3.44
N VAL A 188 19.47 -5.51 3.95
CA VAL A 188 20.61 -6.45 3.75
C VAL A 188 20.87 -7.40 4.91
N GLY A 189 20.22 -7.17 6.05
CA GLY A 189 20.44 -7.87 7.32
C GLY A 189 21.56 -7.26 8.19
N MET A 190 21.39 -7.31 9.51
CA MET A 190 22.32 -6.73 10.49
C MET A 190 23.73 -7.33 10.39
N THR A 191 23.85 -8.66 10.23
CA THR A 191 25.15 -9.35 10.13
C THR A 191 25.90 -8.94 8.87
N SER A 192 25.21 -8.88 7.73
CA SER A 192 25.82 -8.50 6.45
C SER A 192 26.33 -7.07 6.49
N LEU A 193 25.50 -6.13 7.00
CA LEU A 193 25.89 -4.74 7.12
C LEU A 193 27.07 -4.54 8.08
N THR A 194 27.07 -5.23 9.22
CA THR A 194 28.17 -5.21 10.21
C THR A 194 29.49 -5.68 9.57
N ASN A 195 29.45 -6.76 8.79
CA ASN A 195 30.63 -7.25 8.08
C ASN A 195 31.13 -6.25 7.04
N SER A 196 30.22 -5.63 6.28
CA SER A 196 30.58 -4.61 5.27
C SER A 196 31.28 -3.40 5.91
N LEU A 197 30.71 -2.85 7.00
CA LEU A 197 31.32 -1.75 7.76
C LEU A 197 32.74 -2.12 8.22
N LYS A 198 32.90 -3.29 8.84
CA LYS A 198 34.19 -3.77 9.33
C LYS A 198 35.22 -3.96 8.21
N ASN A 199 34.80 -4.56 7.09
CA ASN A 199 35.70 -4.88 5.97
C ASN A 199 36.16 -3.61 5.24
N GLN A 200 35.30 -2.62 5.13
CA GLN A 200 35.59 -1.34 4.47
C GLN A 200 36.20 -0.29 5.42
N ARG A 201 36.25 -0.59 6.73
CA ARG A 201 36.81 0.27 7.79
C ARG A 201 36.12 1.63 7.85
N VAL A 202 34.80 1.63 7.72
CA VAL A 202 33.93 2.80 7.86
C VAL A 202 32.87 2.52 8.93
N ASP A 203 32.31 3.57 9.51
CA ASP A 203 31.39 3.48 10.66
C ASP A 203 30.01 4.12 10.39
N ASN A 204 29.80 4.66 9.20
CA ASN A 204 28.56 5.32 8.80
C ASN A 204 28.10 4.82 7.42
N TYR A 205 26.82 5.07 7.11
CA TYR A 205 26.21 4.60 5.86
C TYR A 205 26.74 5.34 4.63
N TYR A 206 27.02 6.65 4.73
CA TYR A 206 27.35 7.47 3.57
C TYR A 206 28.74 7.17 2.99
N ASP A 207 29.66 6.67 3.82
CA ASP A 207 30.98 6.19 3.36
C ASP A 207 30.99 4.69 3.00
N LEU A 208 29.87 3.97 3.19
CA LEU A 208 29.80 2.53 3.01
C LEU A 208 29.39 2.15 1.58
N LEU A 209 30.26 1.44 0.87
CA LEU A 209 29.94 0.89 -0.44
C LEU A 209 29.02 -0.35 -0.28
N LEU A 210 27.84 -0.29 -0.89
CA LEU A 210 26.86 -1.36 -0.88
C LEU A 210 26.47 -1.74 -2.31
N ASN A 211 25.78 -2.88 -2.48
CA ASN A 211 25.15 -3.19 -3.76
C ASN A 211 24.06 -2.15 -4.09
N GLU A 212 23.73 -2.00 -5.37
CA GLU A 212 22.77 -1.01 -5.87
C GLU A 212 21.43 -1.01 -5.11
N GLU A 213 20.88 -2.19 -4.78
CA GLU A 213 19.59 -2.27 -4.09
C GLU A 213 19.66 -1.69 -2.69
N THR A 214 20.64 -2.12 -1.89
CA THR A 214 20.81 -1.67 -0.50
C THR A 214 21.31 -0.22 -0.45
N ALA A 215 22.22 0.16 -1.36
CA ALA A 215 22.73 1.53 -1.47
C ALA A 215 21.61 2.53 -1.75
N ARG A 216 20.55 2.14 -2.44
CA ARG A 216 19.40 3.03 -2.71
C ARG A 216 18.38 3.07 -1.58
N TYR A 217 18.44 2.14 -0.63
CA TYR A 217 17.34 1.85 0.29
C TYR A 217 17.01 3.02 1.24
N PRO A 218 17.95 3.61 2.00
CA PRO A 218 17.68 4.83 2.78
C PRO A 218 17.15 6.00 1.93
N TYR A 219 17.70 6.24 0.74
CA TYR A 219 17.24 7.32 -0.14
C TYR A 219 15.79 7.12 -0.62
N ARG A 220 15.35 5.87 -0.84
CA ARG A 220 13.94 5.54 -1.14
C ARG A 220 13.03 5.91 0.02
N ILE A 221 13.44 5.66 1.26
CA ILE A 221 12.65 6.02 2.45
C ILE A 221 12.56 7.55 2.55
N ILE A 222 13.69 8.23 2.39
CA ILE A 222 13.79 9.69 2.52
C ILE A 222 12.98 10.41 1.42
N SER A 223 13.04 9.94 0.17
CA SER A 223 12.26 10.53 -0.93
C SER A 223 10.76 10.36 -0.70
N ILE A 224 10.33 9.18 -0.25
CA ILE A 224 8.94 8.93 0.13
C ILE A 224 8.51 9.79 1.33
N LYS A 225 9.37 9.96 2.35
CA LYS A 225 9.13 10.90 3.46
C LYS A 225 8.86 12.31 2.93
N LEU A 226 9.74 12.83 2.08
CA LEU A 226 9.62 14.18 1.51
C LEU A 226 8.32 14.35 0.73
N ILE A 227 8.05 13.45 -0.22
CA ILE A 227 6.85 13.51 -1.06
C ILE A 227 5.59 13.39 -0.20
N MET A 228 5.52 12.41 0.70
CA MET A 228 4.31 12.15 1.46
C MET A 228 4.04 13.16 2.58
N SER A 229 5.08 13.83 3.08
CA SER A 229 4.93 14.90 4.07
C SER A 229 4.41 16.21 3.46
N GLN A 230 4.73 16.46 2.19
CA GLN A 230 4.34 17.67 1.48
C GLN A 230 3.87 17.38 0.04
N PRO A 231 2.81 16.56 -0.16
CA PRO A 231 2.44 16.01 -1.47
C PRO A 231 2.16 17.08 -2.53
N ASN A 232 1.60 18.23 -2.13
CA ASN A 232 1.35 19.35 -3.04
C ASN A 232 2.63 19.91 -3.68
N ASN A 233 3.77 19.88 -2.97
CA ASN A 233 5.04 20.38 -3.50
C ASN A 233 5.64 19.47 -4.58
N TYR A 234 5.09 18.26 -4.73
CA TYR A 234 5.52 17.25 -5.69
C TYR A 234 4.40 16.91 -6.69
N GLY A 235 3.40 17.79 -6.84
CA GLY A 235 2.32 17.64 -7.83
C GLY A 235 1.23 16.62 -7.46
N PHE A 236 1.20 16.14 -6.22
CA PHE A 236 0.17 15.22 -5.76
C PHE A 236 -0.95 15.97 -5.03
N HIS A 237 -2.12 16.04 -5.67
CA HIS A 237 -3.28 16.77 -5.15
C HIS A 237 -4.44 15.83 -4.81
N PHE A 238 -5.00 15.99 -3.61
CA PHE A 238 -6.12 15.17 -3.12
C PHE A 238 -7.14 16.02 -2.39
N ARG A 239 -8.42 15.64 -2.53
CA ARG A 239 -9.45 16.01 -1.58
C ARG A 239 -9.46 14.97 -0.46
N LYS A 240 -9.92 15.36 0.73
CA LYS A 240 -10.04 14.43 1.87
C LYS A 240 -10.82 13.15 1.54
N LYS A 241 -11.86 13.25 0.69
CA LYS A 241 -12.67 12.11 0.24
C LYS A 241 -11.96 11.16 -0.74
N ASP A 242 -10.86 11.59 -1.35
CA ASP A 242 -10.09 10.75 -2.28
C ASP A 242 -9.14 9.80 -1.53
N LEU A 243 -8.88 10.07 -0.25
CA LEU A 243 -8.04 9.27 0.63
C LEU A 243 -8.82 8.09 1.23
N TYR A 244 -8.13 6.96 1.46
CA TYR A 244 -8.79 5.82 2.08
C TYR A 244 -8.93 6.06 3.58
N SER A 245 -10.18 6.15 4.03
CA SER A 245 -10.50 6.33 5.44
C SER A 245 -10.26 5.04 6.23
N ASN A 246 -10.09 5.18 7.55
CA ASN A 246 -10.11 4.04 8.47
C ASN A 246 -11.43 3.27 8.33
N ILE A 247 -11.33 1.95 8.47
CA ILE A 247 -12.48 1.07 8.42
C ILE A 247 -12.86 0.71 9.87
N PRO A 248 -14.00 1.18 10.39
CA PRO A 248 -14.43 0.87 11.74
C PRO A 248 -14.68 -0.64 11.87
N SER A 249 -14.16 -1.21 12.95
CA SER A 249 -14.32 -2.64 13.28
C SER A 249 -14.45 -2.83 14.79
N ASP A 250 -15.11 -3.92 15.16
CA ASP A 250 -15.16 -4.45 16.51
C ASP A 250 -14.22 -5.66 16.61
N ILE A 251 -13.82 -6.01 17.85
CA ILE A 251 -12.91 -7.11 18.13
C ILE A 251 -13.68 -8.23 18.83
N VAL A 252 -13.65 -9.42 18.22
CA VAL A 252 -14.14 -10.66 18.83
C VAL A 252 -12.93 -11.43 19.34
N LYS A 253 -12.89 -11.70 20.65
CA LYS A 253 -11.84 -12.50 21.29
C LYS A 253 -12.24 -13.97 21.28
N ILE A 254 -11.37 -14.82 20.76
CA ILE A 254 -11.58 -16.28 20.68
C ILE A 254 -10.37 -16.99 21.28
N ASP A 255 -10.61 -17.92 22.20
CA ASP A 255 -9.61 -18.79 22.83
C ASP A 255 -9.82 -20.28 22.50
N SER A 256 -10.75 -20.58 21.60
CA SER A 256 -11.10 -21.92 21.14
C SER A 256 -10.75 -22.14 19.67
N SER A 257 -10.85 -23.39 19.21
CA SER A 257 -10.68 -23.73 17.80
C SER A 257 -11.94 -23.37 17.00
N ILE A 258 -11.77 -22.91 15.77
CA ILE A 258 -12.85 -22.68 14.80
C ILE A 258 -12.73 -23.73 13.68
N GLN A 259 -13.70 -24.63 13.59
CA GLN A 259 -13.71 -25.70 12.57
C GLN A 259 -14.19 -25.23 11.20
N ASP A 260 -14.93 -24.12 11.14
CA ASP A 260 -15.37 -23.51 9.89
C ASP A 260 -15.47 -21.99 10.03
N LEU A 261 -14.52 -21.28 9.42
CA LEU A 261 -14.48 -19.83 9.39
C LEU A 261 -15.60 -19.23 8.52
N THR A 262 -16.18 -20.02 7.61
CA THR A 262 -17.35 -19.60 6.82
C THR A 262 -18.58 -19.51 7.69
N ASN A 263 -18.90 -20.56 8.45
CA ASN A 263 -19.98 -20.51 9.45
C ASN A 263 -19.71 -19.48 10.55
N PHE A 264 -18.47 -19.35 11.03
CA PHE A 264 -18.11 -18.29 11.97
C PHE A 264 -18.41 -16.88 11.41
N ALA A 265 -18.05 -16.62 10.15
CA ALA A 265 -18.36 -15.35 9.49
C ALA A 265 -19.88 -15.13 9.44
N PHE A 266 -20.64 -16.15 9.03
CA PHE A 266 -22.09 -16.11 8.91
C PHE A 266 -22.77 -15.77 10.25
N LEU A 267 -22.38 -16.43 11.34
CA LEU A 267 -22.88 -16.13 12.69
C LEU A 267 -22.55 -14.70 13.15
N ASN A 268 -21.50 -14.10 12.62
CA ASN A 268 -21.12 -12.70 12.84
C ASN A 268 -21.69 -11.74 11.77
N LYS A 269 -22.72 -12.16 11.02
CA LYS A 269 -23.41 -11.36 9.99
C LYS A 269 -22.49 -10.81 8.89
N ILE A 270 -21.41 -11.52 8.59
CA ILE A 270 -20.49 -11.21 7.49
C ILE A 270 -20.27 -12.45 6.61
N ASN A 271 -19.73 -12.28 5.41
CA ASN A 271 -19.32 -13.42 4.58
C ASN A 271 -17.83 -13.72 4.75
N TYR A 272 -17.43 -14.91 4.30
CA TYR A 272 -16.04 -15.38 4.39
C TYR A 272 -15.03 -14.39 3.75
N LYS A 273 -15.38 -13.77 2.61
CA LYS A 273 -14.54 -12.76 1.96
C LYS A 273 -14.26 -11.56 2.87
N ILE A 274 -15.29 -11.02 3.53
CA ILE A 274 -15.16 -9.90 4.46
C ILE A 274 -14.28 -10.33 5.65
N LEU A 275 -14.50 -11.51 6.22
CA LEU A 275 -13.69 -12.02 7.32
C LEU A 275 -12.20 -12.05 6.96
N LYS A 276 -11.86 -12.57 5.76
CA LYS A 276 -10.47 -12.66 5.27
C LYS A 276 -9.88 -11.30 4.89
N LEU A 277 -10.68 -10.34 4.44
CA LEU A 277 -10.22 -8.96 4.19
C LEU A 277 -9.81 -8.25 5.48
N PHE A 278 -10.54 -8.49 6.58
CA PHE A 278 -10.26 -7.88 7.89
C PHE A 278 -9.19 -8.64 8.67
N ASN A 279 -9.09 -9.95 8.45
CA ASN A 279 -8.16 -10.85 9.13
C ASN A 279 -7.32 -11.62 8.12
N PRO A 280 -6.50 -10.94 7.28
CA PRO A 280 -5.71 -11.60 6.25
C PRO A 280 -4.62 -12.52 6.82
N TRP A 281 -4.38 -12.47 8.14
CA TRP A 281 -3.51 -13.38 8.86
C TRP A 281 -4.12 -14.77 9.08
N LEU A 282 -5.45 -14.91 9.04
CA LEU A 282 -6.10 -16.21 8.93
C LEU A 282 -5.86 -16.73 7.51
N ARG A 283 -5.18 -17.86 7.37
CA ARG A 283 -4.74 -18.37 6.06
C ARG A 283 -5.63 -19.49 5.55
N GLN A 284 -6.09 -20.39 6.40
CA GLN A 284 -7.04 -21.45 6.04
C GLN A 284 -8.51 -21.07 6.35
N ASN A 285 -9.44 -21.99 6.11
CA ASN A 285 -10.85 -21.93 6.55
C ASN A 285 -11.06 -22.52 7.97
N ILE A 286 -9.98 -22.94 8.63
CA ILE A 286 -10.00 -23.46 9.99
C ILE A 286 -9.00 -22.69 10.85
N LEU A 287 -9.21 -22.73 12.16
CA LEU A 287 -8.29 -22.23 13.18
C LEU A 287 -8.19 -23.24 14.32
N THR A 288 -7.12 -24.00 14.36
CA THR A 288 -6.78 -24.96 15.42
C THR A 288 -6.10 -24.22 16.57
N ASN A 289 -6.62 -24.37 17.79
CA ASN A 289 -6.11 -23.65 18.96
C ASN A 289 -5.99 -24.54 20.21
N LYS A 290 -5.11 -25.54 20.15
CA LYS A 290 -4.90 -26.51 21.24
C LYS A 290 -4.37 -25.84 22.52
N ASP A 291 -3.58 -24.79 22.35
CA ASP A 291 -2.92 -24.08 23.46
C ASP A 291 -3.80 -22.99 24.10
N LYS A 292 -5.07 -22.87 23.66
CA LYS A 292 -6.03 -21.87 24.13
C LYS A 292 -5.52 -20.42 24.07
N LYS A 293 -4.73 -20.10 23.04
CA LYS A 293 -4.25 -18.75 22.79
C LYS A 293 -5.42 -17.84 22.46
N THR A 294 -5.48 -16.65 23.07
CA THR A 294 -6.50 -15.67 22.68
C THR A 294 -6.14 -15.01 21.35
N TYR A 295 -7.00 -15.18 20.36
CA TYR A 295 -6.98 -14.46 19.10
C TYR A 295 -7.98 -13.30 19.11
N GLU A 296 -7.59 -12.20 18.47
CA GLU A 296 -8.45 -11.04 18.25
C GLU A 296 -8.84 -10.99 16.77
N ILE A 297 -10.11 -11.30 16.48
CA ILE A 297 -10.66 -11.31 15.12
C ILE A 297 -11.45 -10.02 14.92
N LYS A 298 -11.09 -9.28 13.87
CA LYS A 298 -11.76 -8.02 13.51
C LYS A 298 -13.00 -8.28 12.67
N ILE A 299 -14.12 -7.68 13.05
CA ILE A 299 -15.37 -7.71 12.31
C ILE A 299 -15.73 -6.26 11.95
N PRO A 300 -16.10 -5.92 10.70
CA PRO A 300 -16.56 -4.57 10.39
C PRO A 300 -17.73 -4.17 11.29
N LYS A 301 -17.80 -2.89 11.65
CA LYS A 301 -19.03 -2.36 12.23
C LYS A 301 -20.19 -2.54 11.25
N GLU A 302 -21.37 -2.79 11.81
CA GLU A 302 -22.61 -2.96 11.06
C GLU A 302 -22.83 -1.80 10.07
N GLY A 303 -23.29 -2.12 8.86
CA GLY A 303 -23.50 -1.16 7.77
C GLY A 303 -22.23 -0.69 7.03
N PHE A 304 -21.02 -0.95 7.54
CA PHE A 304 -19.80 -0.48 6.84
C PHE A 304 -19.51 -1.27 5.56
N ARG A 305 -19.87 -2.55 5.52
CA ARG A 305 -19.71 -3.40 4.33
C ARG A 305 -20.88 -4.35 4.17
N GLU A 306 -21.94 -3.87 3.54
CA GLU A 306 -23.18 -4.63 3.30
C GLU A 306 -22.99 -5.85 2.40
N ILE A 307 -23.52 -7.00 2.81
CA ILE A 307 -23.57 -8.18 1.95
C ILE A 307 -24.55 -7.88 0.82
N ILE A 308 -24.08 -7.98 -0.42
CA ILE A 308 -24.95 -7.87 -1.59
C ILE A 308 -25.56 -9.26 -1.77
N ILE A 309 -26.86 -9.37 -1.51
CA ILE A 309 -27.64 -10.58 -1.68
C ILE A 309 -28.49 -10.41 -2.94
N ASN A 310 -28.34 -11.32 -3.90
CA ASN A 310 -29.27 -11.42 -5.01
C ASN A 310 -30.44 -12.32 -4.56
N GLU A 311 -31.68 -11.82 -4.63
CA GLU A 311 -32.89 -12.46 -4.07
C GLU A 311 -33.09 -13.93 -4.53
N ILE A 312 -32.58 -14.28 -5.70
CA ILE A 312 -32.78 -15.61 -6.31
C ILE A 312 -31.89 -16.70 -5.66
N GLU A 313 -30.70 -16.35 -5.17
CA GLU A 313 -29.70 -17.33 -4.68
C GLU A 313 -29.75 -17.56 -3.17
N TYR A 314 -30.31 -16.63 -2.37
CA TYR A 314 -30.28 -16.75 -0.91
C TYR A 314 -31.07 -17.98 -0.41
N ASN A 315 -32.23 -18.26 -0.99
CA ASN A 315 -33.04 -19.40 -0.57
C ASN A 315 -32.50 -20.76 -1.05
N GLU A 316 -31.72 -20.78 -2.14
CA GLU A 316 -31.07 -22.01 -2.63
C GLU A 316 -29.75 -22.32 -1.91
N ILE A 317 -28.96 -21.29 -1.56
CA ILE A 317 -27.68 -21.44 -0.85
C ILE A 317 -27.88 -21.69 0.67
N PHE A 318 -28.93 -21.11 1.26
CA PHE A 318 -29.21 -21.18 2.70
C PHE A 318 -30.43 -22.07 3.05
N SER A 319 -30.68 -23.13 2.24
CA SER A 319 -31.84 -24.02 2.39
C SER A 319 -32.05 -24.52 3.85
N PRO A 320 -33.30 -24.62 4.34
CA PRO A 320 -33.63 -24.66 5.77
C PRO A 320 -33.37 -25.99 6.51
N GLU A 321 -32.73 -26.98 5.88
CA GLU A 321 -32.61 -28.31 6.49
C GLU A 321 -31.46 -28.46 7.49
N GLU A 322 -30.45 -27.57 7.48
CA GLU A 322 -29.30 -27.68 8.41
C GLU A 322 -29.28 -26.66 9.57
N ASN A 323 -30.24 -25.72 9.69
CA ASN A 323 -30.22 -24.74 10.78
C ASN A 323 -31.61 -24.38 11.33
N LYS A 324 -32.39 -25.39 11.73
CA LYS A 324 -33.69 -25.21 12.38
C LYS A 324 -33.66 -24.76 13.85
N THR A 325 -32.51 -24.34 14.39
CA THR A 325 -32.43 -23.96 15.83
C THR A 325 -31.87 -22.56 16.09
N ILE A 326 -31.58 -21.74 15.08
CA ILE A 326 -30.92 -20.42 15.30
C ILE A 326 -31.76 -19.21 14.84
N ILE A 327 -32.80 -19.41 14.02
CA ILE A 327 -33.55 -18.29 13.41
C ILE A 327 -34.89 -17.97 14.12
N SER A 328 -35.35 -18.78 15.10
CA SER A 328 -36.60 -18.48 15.83
C SER A 328 -36.48 -17.33 16.85
N ASP A 329 -35.27 -17.01 17.31
CA ASP A 329 -35.07 -16.09 18.44
C ASP A 329 -34.63 -14.68 18.00
N SER A 330 -34.24 -14.51 16.75
CA SER A 330 -33.83 -13.22 16.18
C SER A 330 -34.96 -12.43 15.52
N ILE A 331 -36.08 -13.08 15.16
CA ILE A 331 -37.23 -12.42 14.52
C ILE A 331 -38.27 -12.01 15.56
N SER A 332 -38.43 -12.76 16.66
CA SER A 332 -39.36 -12.44 17.75
C SER A 332 -38.94 -11.25 18.63
N ASN A 333 -37.66 -10.86 18.61
CA ASN A 333 -37.15 -9.70 19.36
C ASN A 333 -37.19 -8.38 18.59
N ILE A 334 -37.56 -8.39 17.30
CA ILE A 334 -37.68 -7.16 16.49
C ILE A 334 -39.13 -6.63 16.54
N GLU A 335 -40.13 -7.50 16.70
CA GLU A 335 -41.54 -7.08 16.81
C GLU A 335 -41.92 -6.51 18.18
N ASN A 336 -41.12 -6.73 19.23
CA ASN A 336 -41.38 -6.21 20.58
C ASN A 336 -40.66 -4.89 20.92
N ILE A 337 -40.04 -4.22 19.94
CA ILE A 337 -39.42 -2.90 20.13
C ILE A 337 -40.18 -1.80 19.36
N GLN A 338 -41.31 -2.13 18.71
CA GLN A 338 -42.17 -1.16 18.01
C GLN A 338 -43.62 -1.09 18.51
N ASN A 339 -43.91 -1.50 19.75
CA ASN A 339 -45.16 -1.15 20.44
C ASN A 339 -44.91 -0.56 21.82
#